data_AF-A0A7W5C7A6-F1
#
_entry.id   AF-A0A7W5C7A6-F1
#
_cell.length_a   1.000
_cell.length_b   1.000
_cell.length_c   1.000
_cell.angle_alpha   90.00
_cell.angle_beta   90.00
_cell.angle_gamma   90.00
#
_symmetry.space_group_name_H-M   'P 1'
#
loop_
_entity.id
_entity.type
_entity.pdbx_description
1 polymer ?
#
loop_
_entity_poly.entity_id
_entity_poly.type
_entity_poly.pdbx_seq_one_letter_code
_entity_poly.pdbx_strand_id
1 'polypeptide(L)'
;MQVSADQWLEELLKLDNDETKMTEKQIKIVQAASEIFAEKGFAASSTSEIAQRAGVAEGTIFRHYKTKKELLLSIVAPVMAKLVAPFVLRDFYKVLDGSFDSYDALLRAIIENRIAFLEKHMQVFKIFIQEIPFHPDLQEQFQKLILSKVLDKLSISVRKFQQQGSIIDWSPVTVIRLTASALIGYVLCRSFSIHASDSTWQDDTEREATITFILKGLTP
;
A
#
# COMPACT_ATOMS: atom_id res chain seq x y z
N MET A 1 -5.77 -13.49 -10.15
CA MET A 1 -7.19 -13.08 -10.17
C MET A 1 -7.23 -11.58 -10.35
N GLN A 2 -7.71 -11.08 -11.50
CA GLN A 2 -8.12 -9.68 -11.61
C GLN A 2 -9.27 -9.48 -10.62
N VAL A 3 -9.09 -8.63 -9.62
CA VAL A 3 -10.22 -8.15 -8.82
C VAL A 3 -10.95 -7.16 -9.75
N SER A 4 -12.13 -7.52 -10.24
CA SER A 4 -12.90 -6.61 -11.11
C SER A 4 -13.29 -5.35 -10.33
N ALA A 5 -13.58 -4.27 -11.04
CA ALA A 5 -14.04 -3.03 -10.41
C ALA A 5 -15.25 -3.27 -9.49
N ASP A 6 -16.09 -4.23 -9.86
CA ASP A 6 -17.31 -4.60 -9.15
C ASP A 6 -17.05 -5.30 -7.82
N GLN A 7 -16.00 -6.11 -7.72
CA GLN A 7 -15.73 -6.88 -6.49
C GLN A 7 -15.35 -5.99 -5.30
N TRP A 8 -14.52 -4.96 -5.52
CA TRP A 8 -14.14 -4.06 -4.43
C TRP A 8 -15.24 -3.02 -4.13
N LEU A 9 -16.05 -2.64 -5.14
CA LEU A 9 -17.25 -1.81 -4.94
C LEU A 9 -18.29 -2.52 -4.06
N GLU A 10 -18.54 -3.81 -4.31
CA GLU A 10 -19.39 -4.61 -3.44
C GLU A 10 -18.83 -4.72 -2.02
N GLU A 11 -17.53 -4.93 -1.87
CA GLU A 11 -16.88 -4.96 -0.56
C GLU A 11 -16.98 -3.61 0.15
N LEU A 12 -16.76 -2.50 -0.57
CA LEU A 12 -16.95 -1.15 -0.03
C LEU A 12 -18.37 -0.89 0.46
N LEU A 13 -19.37 -1.26 -0.35
CA LEU A 13 -20.78 -1.08 0.01
C LEU A 13 -21.19 -1.95 1.20
N LYS A 14 -20.62 -3.16 1.32
CA LYS A 14 -20.81 -4.03 2.50
C LYS A 14 -20.13 -3.47 3.76
N LEU A 15 -19.06 -2.70 3.59
CA LEU A 15 -18.28 -2.08 4.66
C LEU A 15 -18.81 -0.71 5.09
N ASP A 16 -19.79 -0.14 4.40
CA ASP A 16 -20.40 1.18 4.71
C ASP A 16 -21.62 1.07 5.66
N ASN A 17 -21.49 0.20 6.65
CA ASN A 17 -22.57 -0.16 7.57
C ASN A 17 -22.69 0.69 8.83
N ASP A 18 -21.96 1.82 9.00
CA ASP A 18 -22.46 2.83 9.94
C ASP A 18 -21.96 4.29 9.79
N GLU A 19 -22.85 5.18 10.24
CA GLU A 19 -22.95 6.65 10.34
C GLU A 19 -23.46 7.49 9.15
N THR A 20 -23.35 7.12 7.87
CA THR A 20 -24.10 7.83 6.80
C THR A 20 -24.34 6.95 5.58
N LYS A 21 -25.43 6.16 5.59
CA LYS A 21 -25.80 5.28 4.49
C LYS A 21 -25.92 6.07 3.18
N MET A 22 -25.05 5.80 2.21
CA MET A 22 -25.09 6.43 0.90
C MET A 22 -26.47 6.24 0.26
N THR A 23 -27.00 7.31 -0.33
CA THR A 23 -28.23 7.22 -1.12
C THR A 23 -28.01 6.35 -2.36
N GLU A 24 -29.07 5.74 -2.90
CA GLU A 24 -28.98 4.98 -4.16
C GLU A 24 -28.34 5.78 -5.31
N LYS A 25 -28.58 7.09 -5.35
CA LYS A 25 -27.95 7.99 -6.32
C LYS A 25 -26.45 8.14 -6.09
N GLN A 26 -26.01 8.29 -4.84
CA GLN A 26 -24.58 8.34 -4.52
C GLN A 26 -23.88 7.03 -4.88
N ILE A 27 -24.52 5.88 -4.64
CA ILE A 27 -23.99 4.57 -5.03
C ILE A 27 -23.78 4.50 -6.54
N LYS A 28 -24.79 4.86 -7.34
CA LYS A 28 -24.67 4.91 -8.81
C LYS A 28 -23.57 5.85 -9.28
N ILE A 29 -23.44 7.02 -8.65
CA ILE A 29 -22.38 8.00 -8.97
C ILE A 29 -21.00 7.43 -8.67
N VAL A 30 -20.80 6.84 -7.49
CA VAL A 30 -19.53 6.24 -7.08
C VAL A 30 -19.15 5.05 -7.95
N GLN A 31 -20.12 4.20 -8.30
CA GLN A 31 -19.90 3.06 -9.19
C GLN A 31 -19.45 3.53 -10.59
N ALA A 32 -20.23 4.42 -11.20
CA ALA A 32 -19.90 4.99 -12.51
C ALA A 32 -18.54 5.71 -12.52
N ALA A 33 -18.24 6.46 -11.46
CA ALA A 33 -16.97 7.15 -11.32
C ALA A 33 -15.80 6.18 -11.20
N SER A 34 -15.96 5.11 -10.41
CA SER A 34 -14.95 4.07 -10.22
C SER A 34 -14.60 3.36 -11.52
N GLU A 35 -15.63 2.96 -12.28
CA GLU A 35 -15.46 2.35 -13.61
C GLU A 35 -14.73 3.30 -14.57
N ILE A 36 -15.20 4.55 -14.65
CA ILE A 36 -14.59 5.56 -15.53
C ILE A 36 -13.14 5.87 -15.15
N PHE A 37 -12.85 6.00 -13.86
CA PHE A 37 -11.48 6.22 -13.38
C PHE A 37 -10.59 5.02 -13.68
N ALA A 38 -11.11 3.79 -13.62
CA ALA A 38 -10.37 2.59 -13.98
C ALA A 38 -10.14 2.47 -15.50
N GLU A 39 -11.10 2.87 -16.34
CA GLU A 39 -11.03 2.78 -17.80
C GLU A 39 -10.02 3.76 -18.42
N LYS A 40 -10.00 5.01 -17.96
CA LYS A 40 -9.27 6.11 -18.61
C LYS A 40 -8.47 6.99 -17.66
N GLY A 41 -8.49 6.70 -16.37
CA GLY A 41 -7.80 7.48 -15.35
C GLY A 41 -8.57 8.73 -14.89
N PHE A 42 -8.14 9.27 -13.74
CA PHE A 42 -8.75 10.47 -13.16
C PHE A 42 -8.60 11.70 -14.06
N ALA A 43 -7.44 11.90 -14.69
CA ALA A 43 -7.17 13.09 -15.50
C ALA A 43 -8.04 13.16 -16.78
N ALA A 44 -8.19 12.03 -17.49
CA ALA A 44 -8.89 11.98 -18.78
C ALA A 44 -10.41 11.78 -18.69
N SER A 45 -10.98 11.78 -17.48
CA SER A 45 -12.42 11.64 -17.25
C SER A 45 -13.11 12.97 -16.94
N SER A 46 -14.41 13.06 -17.21
CA SER A 46 -15.24 14.22 -16.87
C SER A 46 -16.43 13.85 -15.98
N THR A 47 -16.93 14.81 -15.21
CA THR A 47 -18.15 14.65 -14.39
C THR A 47 -19.39 14.40 -15.25
N SER A 48 -19.42 14.93 -16.47
CA SER A 48 -20.53 14.74 -17.40
C SER A 48 -20.64 13.28 -17.87
N GLU A 49 -19.51 12.66 -18.21
CA GLU A 49 -19.46 11.24 -18.57
C GLU A 49 -19.86 10.34 -17.39
N ILE A 50 -19.43 10.69 -16.17
CA ILE A 50 -19.83 9.98 -14.95
C ILE A 50 -21.34 10.10 -14.73
N ALA A 51 -21.91 11.29 -14.92
CA ALA A 51 -23.34 11.53 -14.77
C ALA A 51 -24.14 10.70 -15.78
N GLN A 52 -23.70 10.69 -17.04
CA GLN A 52 -24.30 9.90 -18.11
C GLN A 52 -24.30 8.41 -17.77
N ARG A 53 -23.17 7.88 -17.28
CA ARG A 53 -23.03 6.47 -16.91
C ARG A 53 -23.85 6.09 -15.67
N ALA A 54 -23.89 6.97 -14.68
CA ALA A 54 -24.70 6.79 -13.47
C ALA A 54 -26.22 6.93 -13.74
N GLY A 55 -26.62 7.44 -14.90
CA GLY A 55 -28.02 7.73 -15.22
C GLY A 55 -28.60 8.85 -14.35
N VAL A 56 -27.79 9.86 -14.01
CA VAL A 56 -28.19 11.02 -13.19
C VAL A 56 -27.88 12.33 -13.90
N ALA A 57 -28.55 13.41 -13.51
CA ALA A 57 -28.18 14.74 -13.97
C ALA A 57 -26.82 15.15 -13.37
N GLU A 58 -25.95 15.81 -14.14
CA GLU A 58 -24.60 16.21 -13.69
C GLU A 58 -24.63 17.09 -12.42
N GLY A 59 -25.63 17.97 -12.29
CA GLY A 59 -25.85 18.75 -11.06
C GLY A 59 -26.11 17.90 -9.81
N THR A 60 -26.56 16.65 -9.96
CA THR A 60 -26.71 15.68 -8.85
C THR A 60 -25.35 15.30 -8.29
N ILE A 61 -24.32 15.17 -9.14
CA ILE A 61 -22.96 14.91 -8.68
C ILE A 61 -22.48 16.09 -7.84
N PHE A 62 -22.62 17.32 -8.35
CA PHE A 62 -22.20 18.54 -7.64
C PHE A 62 -22.95 18.82 -6.33
N ARG A 63 -24.14 18.24 -6.16
CA ARG A 63 -24.88 18.25 -4.89
C ARG A 63 -24.18 17.43 -3.81
N HIS A 64 -23.59 16.30 -4.18
CA HIS A 64 -22.92 15.38 -3.24
C HIS A 64 -21.41 15.59 -3.15
N TYR A 65 -20.78 16.02 -4.24
CA TYR A 65 -19.33 16.18 -4.37
C TYR A 65 -19.05 17.47 -5.12
N LYS A 66 -18.48 18.47 -4.46
CA LYS A 66 -18.20 19.81 -5.04
C LYS A 66 -17.22 19.75 -6.20
N THR A 67 -16.36 18.74 -6.23
CA THR A 67 -15.36 18.58 -7.29
C THR A 67 -15.21 17.11 -7.71
N LYS A 68 -14.68 16.88 -8.92
CA LYS A 68 -14.27 15.53 -9.37
C LYS A 68 -13.25 14.90 -8.42
N LYS A 69 -12.37 15.73 -7.83
CA LYS A 69 -11.39 15.30 -6.82
C LYS A 69 -12.08 14.79 -5.56
N GLU A 70 -13.08 15.50 -5.04
CA GLU A 70 -13.84 15.07 -3.86
C GLU A 70 -14.58 13.75 -4.11
N LEU A 71 -15.13 13.57 -5.31
CA LEU A 71 -15.70 12.29 -5.72
C LEU A 71 -14.64 11.17 -5.72
N LEU A 72 -13.45 11.41 -6.29
CA LEU A 72 -12.34 10.44 -6.22
C LEU A 72 -11.98 10.10 -4.77
N LEU A 73 -11.85 11.10 -3.90
CA LEU A 73 -11.47 10.88 -2.50
C LEU A 73 -12.54 10.10 -1.74
N SER A 74 -13.82 10.33 -2.02
CA SER A 74 -14.92 9.55 -1.42
C SER A 74 -14.85 8.06 -1.78
N ILE A 75 -14.15 7.72 -2.86
CA ILE A 75 -13.96 6.35 -3.34
C ILE A 75 -12.66 5.78 -2.76
N VAL A 76 -11.53 6.47 -2.93
CA VAL A 76 -10.22 5.90 -2.57
C VAL A 76 -9.98 5.89 -1.06
N ALA A 77 -10.52 6.88 -0.32
CA ALA A 77 -10.29 6.95 1.12
C ALA A 77 -10.86 5.74 1.89
N PRO A 78 -12.13 5.33 1.67
CA PRO A 78 -12.67 4.15 2.33
C PRO A 78 -11.97 2.85 1.89
N VAL A 79 -11.53 2.75 0.62
CA VAL A 79 -10.74 1.59 0.16
C VAL A 79 -9.44 1.49 0.95
N MET A 80 -8.71 2.60 1.04
CA MET A 80 -7.46 2.66 1.77
C MET A 80 -7.68 2.28 3.24
N ALA A 81 -8.69 2.85 3.88
CA ALA A 81 -8.93 2.66 5.32
C ALA A 81 -9.52 1.30 5.69
N LYS A 82 -10.46 0.76 4.90
CA LYS A 82 -11.23 -0.44 5.27
C LYS A 82 -10.71 -1.72 4.63
N LEU A 83 -10.03 -1.63 3.49
CA LEU A 83 -9.50 -2.80 2.77
C LEU A 83 -7.97 -2.86 2.83
N VAL A 84 -7.31 -1.82 2.34
CA VAL A 84 -5.86 -1.85 2.08
C VAL A 84 -5.07 -1.82 3.39
N ALA A 85 -5.32 -0.82 4.25
CA ALA A 85 -4.55 -0.66 5.49
C ALA A 85 -4.70 -1.86 6.42
N PRO A 86 -5.91 -2.39 6.73
CA PRO A 86 -6.04 -3.58 7.58
C PRO A 86 -5.35 -4.80 6.97
N PHE A 87 -5.40 -4.95 5.65
CA PHE A 87 -4.74 -6.04 4.95
C PHE A 87 -3.21 -5.97 5.09
N VAL A 88 -2.62 -4.81 4.76
CA VAL A 88 -1.17 -4.57 4.85
C VAL A 88 -0.68 -4.71 6.29
N LEU A 89 -1.38 -4.10 7.25
CA LEU A 89 -1.00 -4.15 8.67
C LEU A 89 -1.08 -5.56 9.22
N ARG A 90 -2.17 -6.29 8.97
CA ARG A 90 -2.34 -7.65 9.46
C ARG A 90 -1.27 -8.59 8.91
N ASP A 91 -0.97 -8.50 7.62
CA ASP A 91 0.05 -9.33 7.00
C ASP A 91 1.44 -9.04 7.60
N PHE A 92 1.76 -7.76 7.78
CA PHE A 92 3.07 -7.40 8.32
C PHE A 92 3.21 -7.66 9.83
N TYR A 93 2.16 -7.41 10.61
CA TYR A 93 2.18 -7.62 12.05
C TYR A 93 2.39 -9.09 12.39
N LYS A 94 1.89 -10.03 11.57
CA LYS A 94 2.22 -11.46 11.73
C LYS A 94 3.72 -11.73 11.76
N VAL A 95 4.50 -10.99 10.97
CA VAL A 95 5.96 -11.09 11.01
C VAL A 95 6.51 -10.38 12.24
N LEU A 96 6.10 -9.13 12.49
CA LEU A 96 6.67 -8.31 13.56
C LEU A 96 6.30 -8.76 14.98
N ASP A 97 5.22 -9.52 15.14
CA ASP A 97 4.82 -10.17 16.39
C ASP A 97 5.59 -11.47 16.64
N GLY A 98 6.34 -11.96 15.65
CA GLY A 98 7.25 -13.09 15.80
C GLY A 98 8.40 -12.79 16.77
N SER A 99 8.83 -13.82 17.50
CA SER A 99 10.09 -13.76 18.25
C SER A 99 11.24 -14.16 17.33
N PHE A 100 12.21 -13.26 17.19
CA PHE A 100 13.45 -13.51 16.46
C PHE A 100 14.65 -13.40 17.40
N ASP A 101 15.56 -14.35 17.26
CA ASP A 101 16.78 -14.43 18.07
C ASP A 101 17.88 -13.47 17.58
N SER A 102 17.77 -12.98 16.34
CA SER A 102 18.72 -12.04 15.75
C SER A 102 18.04 -11.06 14.79
N TYR A 103 18.72 -9.94 14.52
CA TYR A 103 18.26 -8.98 13.52
C TYR A 103 18.29 -9.59 12.11
N ASP A 104 19.26 -10.47 11.81
CA ASP A 104 19.31 -11.25 10.57
C ASP A 104 18.02 -12.07 10.37
N ALA A 105 17.59 -12.82 11.38
CA ALA A 105 16.39 -13.65 11.29
C ALA A 105 15.13 -12.80 11.06
N LEU A 106 15.06 -11.62 11.70
CA LEU A 106 14.01 -10.65 11.43
C LEU A 106 14.05 -10.15 9.98
N LEU A 107 15.21 -9.76 9.46
CA LEU A 107 15.35 -9.29 8.08
C LEU A 107 14.90 -10.34 7.06
N ARG A 108 15.31 -11.60 7.25
CA ARG A 108 14.89 -12.73 6.41
C ARG A 108 13.38 -12.89 6.41
N ALA A 109 12.77 -12.88 7.60
CA ALA A 109 11.32 -13.01 7.72
C ALA A 109 10.56 -11.83 7.07
N ILE A 110 11.10 -10.60 7.16
CA ILE A 110 10.53 -9.44 6.49
C ILE A 110 10.64 -9.59 4.96
N ILE A 111 11.81 -9.98 4.44
CA ILE A 111 12.02 -10.16 2.99
C ILE A 111 11.04 -11.18 2.42
N GLU A 112 10.97 -12.37 3.01
CA GLU A 112 10.11 -13.45 2.51
C GLU A 112 8.64 -13.04 2.52
N ASN A 113 8.21 -12.36 3.58
CA ASN A 113 6.86 -11.83 3.66
C ASN A 113 6.60 -10.75 2.59
N ARG A 114 7.56 -9.86 2.32
CA ARG A 114 7.42 -8.81 1.29
C ARG A 114 7.40 -9.36 -0.12
N ILE A 115 8.22 -10.37 -0.41
CA ILE A 115 8.20 -11.08 -1.69
C ILE A 115 6.82 -11.72 -1.89
N ALA A 116 6.36 -12.54 -0.93
CA ALA A 116 5.08 -13.23 -1.01
C ALA A 116 3.90 -12.25 -1.14
N PHE A 117 3.95 -11.14 -0.41
CA PHE A 117 2.95 -10.09 -0.51
C PHE A 117 2.90 -9.48 -1.92
N LEU A 118 4.05 -9.11 -2.49
CA LEU A 118 4.08 -8.50 -3.81
C LEU A 118 3.71 -9.46 -4.93
N GLU A 119 4.17 -10.71 -4.89
CA GLU A 119 3.80 -11.72 -5.89
C GLU A 119 2.28 -11.93 -5.91
N LYS A 120 1.64 -11.94 -4.75
CA LYS A 120 0.19 -12.10 -4.62
C LYS A 120 -0.60 -10.84 -4.97
N HIS A 121 -0.03 -9.65 -4.77
CA HIS A 121 -0.75 -8.37 -4.83
C HIS A 121 -0.14 -7.31 -5.77
N MET A 122 0.68 -7.72 -6.74
CA MET A 122 1.43 -6.83 -7.64
C MET A 122 0.57 -5.74 -8.31
N GLN A 123 -0.64 -6.09 -8.76
CA GLN A 123 -1.54 -5.14 -9.44
C GLN A 123 -1.95 -3.98 -8.52
N VAL A 124 -2.31 -4.30 -7.27
CA VAL A 124 -2.70 -3.32 -6.26
C VAL A 124 -1.49 -2.45 -5.87
N PHE A 125 -0.33 -3.07 -5.71
CA PHE A 125 0.91 -2.34 -5.39
C PHE A 125 1.33 -1.38 -6.51
N LYS A 126 1.20 -1.78 -7.78
CA LYS A 126 1.47 -0.93 -8.94
C LYS A 126 0.59 0.33 -8.94
N ILE A 127 -0.70 0.17 -8.67
CA ILE A 127 -1.64 1.30 -8.57
C ILE A 127 -1.17 2.28 -7.48
N PHE A 128 -0.77 1.79 -6.31
CA PHE A 128 -0.30 2.67 -5.24
C PHE A 128 0.99 3.42 -5.57
N ILE A 129 1.98 2.76 -6.19
CA ILE A 129 3.21 3.43 -6.62
C ILE A 129 2.91 4.53 -7.64
N GLN A 130 1.97 4.29 -8.55
CA GLN A 130 1.64 5.22 -9.63
C GLN A 130 0.77 6.40 -9.16
N GLU A 131 -0.10 6.20 -8.18
CA GLU A 131 -1.08 7.24 -7.79
C GLU A 131 -0.67 8.02 -6.53
N ILE A 132 -0.08 7.38 -5.50
CA ILE A 132 0.23 8.04 -4.21
C ILE A 132 1.09 9.31 -4.39
N PRO A 133 2.15 9.34 -5.21
CA PRO A 133 2.99 10.54 -5.35
C PRO A 133 2.26 11.77 -5.89
N PHE A 134 1.16 11.60 -6.62
CA PHE A 134 0.44 12.69 -7.28
C PHE A 134 -0.79 13.19 -6.52
N HIS A 135 -1.21 12.47 -5.47
CA HIS A 135 -2.41 12.81 -4.69
C HIS A 135 -2.06 13.01 -3.21
N PRO A 136 -1.91 14.26 -2.74
CA PRO A 136 -1.57 14.56 -1.34
C PRO A 136 -2.49 13.91 -0.31
N ASP A 137 -3.78 13.76 -0.62
CA ASP A 137 -4.75 13.14 0.28
C ASP A 137 -4.49 11.64 0.46
N LEU A 138 -4.00 10.96 -0.58
CA LEU A 138 -3.60 9.56 -0.49
C LEU A 138 -2.30 9.42 0.30
N GLN A 139 -1.38 10.38 0.19
CA GLN A 139 -0.16 10.43 0.99
C GLN A 139 -0.50 10.57 2.47
N GLU A 140 -1.39 11.50 2.82
CA GLU A 140 -1.82 11.72 4.20
C GLU A 140 -2.45 10.45 4.78
N GLN A 141 -3.33 9.78 4.03
CA GLN A 141 -3.95 8.55 4.49
C GLN A 141 -2.98 7.38 4.59
N PHE A 142 -2.10 7.19 3.60
CA PHE A 142 -1.07 6.18 3.66
C PHE A 142 -0.14 6.41 4.87
N GLN A 143 0.22 7.67 5.12
CA GLN A 143 1.03 8.05 6.27
C GLN A 143 0.32 7.75 7.59
N LYS A 144 -0.93 8.17 7.73
CA LYS A 144 -1.72 8.05 8.95
C LYS A 144 -2.14 6.62 9.27
N LEU A 145 -2.51 5.85 8.25
CA LEU A 145 -3.15 4.54 8.40
C LEU A 145 -2.15 3.39 8.29
N ILE A 146 -1.04 3.57 7.57
CA ILE A 146 -0.06 2.50 7.34
C ILE A 146 1.30 2.89 7.92
N LEU A 147 1.90 3.98 7.44
CA LEU A 147 3.30 4.31 7.75
C LEU A 147 3.54 4.53 9.24
N SER A 148 2.70 5.32 9.91
CA SER A 148 2.83 5.61 11.35
C SER A 148 2.83 4.32 12.20
N LYS A 149 1.81 3.48 12.01
CA LYS A 149 1.63 2.21 12.72
C LYS A 149 2.78 1.24 12.48
N VAL A 150 3.24 1.16 11.23
CA VAL A 150 4.38 0.32 10.84
C VAL A 150 5.67 0.83 11.48
N LEU A 151 5.94 2.15 11.43
CA LEU A 151 7.11 2.76 12.03
C LEU A 151 7.14 2.56 13.55
N ASP A 152 5.99 2.71 14.23
CA ASP A 152 5.89 2.50 15.67
C ASP A 152 6.29 1.05 16.03
N LYS A 153 5.71 0.08 15.33
CA LYS A 153 5.99 -1.34 15.59
C LYS A 153 7.45 -1.70 15.29
N LEU A 154 7.99 -1.26 14.16
CA LEU A 154 9.39 -1.49 13.80
C LEU A 154 10.34 -0.79 14.77
N SER A 155 9.99 0.39 15.28
CA SER A 155 10.81 1.12 16.26
C SER A 155 10.94 0.33 17.56
N ILE A 156 9.88 -0.35 18.00
CA ILE A 156 9.94 -1.26 19.16
C ILE A 156 10.93 -2.40 18.89
N SER A 157 10.84 -3.05 17.73
CA SER A 157 11.73 -4.16 17.37
C SER A 157 13.19 -3.71 17.24
N VAL A 158 13.46 -2.57 16.62
CA VAL A 158 14.82 -2.00 16.51
C VAL A 158 15.39 -1.70 17.89
N ARG A 159 14.62 -1.05 18.77
CA ARG A 159 15.07 -0.76 20.15
C ARG A 159 15.42 -2.02 20.92
N LYS A 160 14.65 -3.12 20.74
CA LYS A 160 14.97 -4.42 21.34
C LYS A 160 16.37 -4.90 20.97
N PHE A 161 16.74 -4.84 19.68
CA PHE A 161 18.06 -5.27 19.21
C PHE A 161 19.17 -4.28 19.60
N GLN A 162 18.89 -2.99 19.70
CA GLN A 162 19.83 -1.98 20.21
C GLN A 162 20.17 -2.23 21.69
N GLN A 163 19.16 -2.49 22.53
CA GLN A 163 19.35 -2.78 23.96
C GLN A 163 20.16 -4.06 24.21
N GLN A 164 20.14 -4.99 23.26
CA GLN A 164 20.96 -6.22 23.29
C GLN A 164 22.41 -5.98 22.84
N GLY A 165 22.74 -4.79 22.32
CA GLY A 165 24.03 -4.50 21.70
C GLY A 165 24.23 -5.18 20.35
N SER A 166 23.15 -5.67 19.72
CA SER A 166 23.22 -6.43 18.47
C SER A 166 23.30 -5.54 17.23
N ILE A 167 22.89 -4.26 17.35
CA ILE A 167 22.95 -3.26 16.28
C ILE A 167 23.27 -1.87 16.85
N ILE A 168 23.75 -0.97 15.98
CA ILE A 168 24.16 0.40 16.30
C ILE A 168 23.05 1.26 16.95
N ASP A 169 23.44 2.12 17.89
CA ASP A 169 22.54 3.02 18.65
C ASP A 169 22.23 4.33 17.89
N TRP A 170 21.80 4.21 16.63
CA TRP A 170 21.25 5.34 15.88
C TRP A 170 19.76 5.53 16.19
N SER A 171 19.20 6.68 15.80
CA SER A 171 17.75 6.89 15.85
C SER A 171 17.02 5.71 15.16
N PRO A 172 16.02 5.07 15.81
CA PRO A 172 15.32 3.94 15.22
C PRO A 172 14.72 4.26 13.85
N VAL A 173 14.25 5.49 13.64
CA VAL A 173 13.73 5.94 12.34
C VAL A 173 14.81 5.90 11.26
N THR A 174 16.07 6.23 11.59
CA THR A 174 17.20 6.14 10.66
C THR A 174 17.51 4.69 10.31
N VAL A 175 17.57 3.81 11.30
CA VAL A 175 17.80 2.37 11.10
C VAL A 175 16.70 1.79 10.21
N ILE A 176 15.44 2.06 10.53
CA ILE A 176 14.28 1.60 9.76
C ILE A 176 14.33 2.11 8.32
N ARG A 177 14.59 3.41 8.12
CA ARG A 177 14.68 4.01 6.78
C ARG A 177 15.74 3.33 5.93
N LEU A 178 16.94 3.11 6.48
CA LEU A 178 18.05 2.48 5.77
C LEU A 178 17.75 1.02 5.43
N THR A 179 17.30 0.25 6.42
CA THR A 179 16.86 -1.14 6.23
C THR A 179 15.76 -1.22 5.18
N ALA A 180 14.68 -0.45 5.32
CA ALA A 180 13.56 -0.47 4.39
C ALA A 180 13.97 -0.06 2.97
N SER A 181 14.89 0.90 2.81
CA SER A 181 15.37 1.34 1.49
C SER A 181 16.09 0.21 0.75
N ALA A 182 16.98 -0.51 1.44
CA ALA A 182 17.70 -1.65 0.87
C ALA A 182 16.73 -2.81 0.55
N LEU A 183 15.81 -3.14 1.47
CA LEU A 183 14.83 -4.20 1.26
C LEU A 183 13.87 -3.90 0.11
N ILE A 184 13.30 -2.69 0.06
CA ILE A 184 12.37 -2.29 -1.00
C ILE A 184 13.11 -2.26 -2.34
N GLY A 185 14.35 -1.75 -2.38
CA GLY A 185 15.17 -1.74 -3.58
C GLY A 185 15.38 -3.15 -4.14
N TYR A 186 15.84 -4.09 -3.31
CA TYR A 186 15.99 -5.49 -3.67
C TYR A 186 14.68 -6.10 -4.21
N VAL A 187 13.59 -5.95 -3.44
CA VAL A 187 12.29 -6.55 -3.78
C VAL A 187 11.74 -5.99 -5.11
N LEU A 188 11.90 -4.68 -5.37
CA LEU A 188 11.48 -4.07 -6.63
C LEU A 188 12.35 -4.57 -7.80
N CYS A 189 13.67 -4.51 -7.68
CA CYS A 189 14.60 -4.98 -8.72
C CYS A 189 14.37 -6.45 -9.06
N ARG A 190 14.16 -7.31 -8.05
CA ARG A 190 13.76 -8.71 -8.20
C ARG A 190 12.52 -8.86 -9.08
N SER A 191 11.46 -8.09 -8.78
CA SER A 191 10.19 -8.19 -9.49
C SER A 191 10.30 -7.90 -10.99
N PHE A 192 11.18 -6.97 -11.38
CA PHE A 192 11.42 -6.66 -12.79
C PHE A 192 12.36 -7.66 -13.46
N SER A 193 13.35 -8.15 -12.71
CA SER A 193 14.45 -8.93 -13.27
C SER A 193 14.15 -10.42 -13.38
N ILE A 194 13.31 -11.00 -12.52
CA ILE A 194 12.99 -12.44 -12.55
C ILE A 194 12.28 -12.88 -13.85
N HIS A 195 11.55 -11.98 -14.49
CA HIS A 195 10.77 -12.27 -15.71
C HIS A 195 11.43 -11.75 -16.99
N ALA A 196 12.61 -11.13 -16.89
CA ALA A 196 13.33 -10.61 -18.05
C ALA A 196 14.09 -11.73 -18.76
N SER A 197 13.95 -11.82 -20.08
CA SER A 197 14.51 -12.88 -20.92
C SER A 197 16.04 -12.96 -20.90
N ASP A 198 16.73 -11.84 -20.68
CA ASP A 198 18.19 -11.73 -20.66
C ASP A 198 18.75 -11.43 -19.26
N SER A 199 18.01 -11.83 -18.21
CA SER A 199 18.35 -11.51 -16.84
C SER A 199 19.56 -12.29 -16.33
N THR A 200 20.54 -11.59 -15.77
CA THR A 200 21.63 -12.19 -14.99
C THR A 200 21.30 -12.29 -13.49
N TRP A 201 20.04 -12.04 -13.11
CA TRP A 201 19.60 -11.98 -11.72
C TRP A 201 19.72 -13.34 -11.02
N GLN A 202 20.43 -13.37 -9.90
CA GLN A 202 20.52 -14.54 -9.03
C GLN A 202 19.86 -14.22 -7.69
N ASP A 203 18.61 -14.67 -7.51
CA ASP A 203 17.75 -14.24 -6.41
C ASP A 203 18.38 -14.48 -5.03
N ASP A 204 18.91 -15.68 -4.80
CA ASP A 204 19.54 -16.03 -3.53
C ASP A 204 20.78 -15.20 -3.25
N THR A 205 21.63 -15.00 -4.26
CA THR A 205 22.84 -14.18 -4.15
C THR A 205 22.51 -12.73 -3.81
N GLU A 206 21.53 -12.13 -4.49
CA GLU A 206 21.09 -10.75 -4.28
C GLU A 206 20.39 -10.57 -2.92
N ARG A 207 19.61 -11.58 -2.48
CA ARG A 207 18.99 -11.62 -1.15
C ARG A 207 20.07 -11.58 -0.07
N GLU A 208 21.06 -12.47 -0.16
CA GLU A 208 22.15 -12.56 0.82
C GLU A 208 23.02 -11.30 0.81
N ALA A 209 23.32 -10.75 -0.36
CA ALA A 209 24.06 -9.49 -0.48
C ALA A 209 23.32 -8.33 0.21
N THR A 210 21.99 -8.25 0.01
CA THR A 210 21.14 -7.23 0.63
C THR A 210 21.13 -7.34 2.16
N ILE A 211 20.93 -8.56 2.70
CA ILE A 211 20.96 -8.81 4.15
C ILE A 211 22.34 -8.47 4.72
N THR A 212 23.40 -8.95 4.06
CA THR A 212 24.78 -8.70 4.49
C THR A 212 25.12 -7.21 4.50
N PHE A 213 24.68 -6.45 3.50
CA PHE A 213 24.88 -5.01 3.43
C PHE A 213 24.21 -4.30 4.61
N ILE A 214 22.96 -4.65 4.93
CA ILE A 214 22.23 -4.09 6.07
C ILE A 214 22.92 -4.45 7.38
N LEU A 215 23.26 -5.72 7.59
CA LEU A 215 23.88 -6.18 8.84
C LEU A 215 25.24 -5.53 9.07
N LYS A 216 26.13 -5.53 8.07
CA LYS A 216 27.44 -4.88 8.19
C LYS A 216 27.33 -3.38 8.42
N GLY A 217 26.36 -2.72 7.80
CA GLY A 217 26.11 -1.29 7.99
C GLY A 217 25.50 -0.92 9.34
N LEU A 218 24.92 -1.89 10.06
CA LEU A 218 24.27 -1.69 11.36
C LEU A 218 24.96 -2.42 12.51
N THR A 219 26.08 -3.09 12.27
CA THR A 219 26.89 -3.71 13.33
C THR A 219 27.51 -2.59 14.19
N PRO A 220 27.57 -2.73 15.54
CA PRO A 220 28.15 -1.72 16.43
C PRO A 220 29.61 -1.36 16.15
#